data_AF-A0A5J4QWT9-F1
#
_entry.id   AF-A0A5J4QWT9-F1
#
_cell.length_a   1.000
_cell.length_b   1.000
_cell.length_c   1.000
_cell.angle_alpha   90.00
_cell.angle_beta   90.00
_cell.angle_gamma   90.00
#
_symmetry.space_group_name_H-M   'P 1'
#
loop_
_entity.id
_entity.type
_entity.pdbx_description
1 polymer ?
#
loop_
_entity_poly.entity_id
_entity_poly.type
_entity_poly.pdbx_seq_one_letter_code
_entity_poly.pdbx_strand_id
1 'polypeptide(L)' 'LDNEYTVFGEVTEGLDVVDNIQQVPTGNADRPMENVVIKKVVVL' A
#
# COMPACT_ATOMS: atom_id res chain seq x y z
N LEU A 1 -14.69 -6.20 -6.91
CA LEU A 1 -14.31 -5.42 -5.70
C LEU A 1 -15.57 -4.89 -5.02
N ASP A 2 -16.41 -4.15 -5.72
CA ASP A 2 -17.67 -3.63 -5.17
C ASP A 2 -18.56 -4.77 -4.66
N ASN A 3 -18.98 -4.67 -3.39
CA ASN A 3 -19.74 -5.67 -2.63
C ASN A 3 -19.02 -7.01 -2.37
N GLU A 4 -17.76 -7.16 -2.77
CA GLU A 4 -16.93 -8.34 -2.46
C GLU A 4 -16.04 -8.14 -1.23
N TYR A 5 -15.74 -6.87 -0.88
CA TYR A 5 -14.89 -6.52 0.25
C TYR A 5 -15.46 -5.34 1.05
N THR A 6 -15.30 -5.39 2.37
CA THR A 6 -15.71 -4.31 3.28
C THR A 6 -14.69 -3.17 3.23
N VAL A 7 -15.14 -1.99 2.79
CA VAL A 7 -14.35 -0.75 2.91
C VAL A 7 -14.38 -0.28 4.37
N PHE A 8 -13.22 -0.08 4.99
CA PHE A 8 -13.10 0.30 6.41
C PHE A 8 -12.30 1.59 6.66
N GLY A 9 -11.79 2.24 5.61
CA GLY A 9 -11.03 3.48 5.72
C GLY A 9 -10.50 3.96 4.37
N GLU A 10 -9.91 5.15 4.39
CA GLU A 10 -9.27 5.80 3.23
C GLU A 10 -7.95 6.47 3.64
N VAL A 11 -7.10 6.75 2.66
CA VAL A 11 -5.85 7.49 2.88
C VAL A 11 -6.14 8.98 2.77
N THR A 12 -6.01 9.72 3.87
CA THR A 12 -6.25 11.18 3.89
C THR A 12 -5.00 11.99 3.56
N GLU A 13 -3.81 11.43 3.76
CA GLU A 13 -2.52 12.09 3.53
C GLU A 13 -1.48 11.08 3.01
N GLY A 14 -0.50 11.53 2.22
CA GLY A 14 0.60 10.70 1.72
C GLY A 14 0.29 9.88 0.45
N LEU A 15 -0.62 10.35 -0.40
CA LEU A 15 -0.94 9.69 -1.69
C LEU A 15 0.27 9.64 -2.64
N ASP A 16 1.17 10.61 -2.57
CA ASP A 16 2.45 10.60 -3.29
C ASP A 16 3.34 9.43 -2.88
N VAL A 17 3.31 9.03 -1.60
CA VAL A 17 4.02 7.84 -1.11
C VAL A 17 3.37 6.57 -1.67
N VAL A 18 2.03 6.53 -1.76
CA VAL A 18 1.31 5.41 -2.39
C VAL A 18 1.71 5.28 -3.88
N ASP A 19 1.77 6.40 -4.60
CA ASP A 19 2.20 6.44 -6.01
C ASP A 19 3.65 5.97 -6.16
N ASN A 20 4.55 6.37 -5.26
CA ASN A 20 5.93 5.91 -5.26
C ASN A 20 6.04 4.39 -5.01
N ILE A 21 5.22 3.84 -4.11
CA ILE A 21 5.16 2.39 -3.85
C ILE A 21 4.66 1.64 -5.09
N GLN A 22 3.70 2.20 -5.84
CA GLN A 22 3.21 1.58 -7.07
C GLN A 22 4.30 1.41 -8.15
N GLN A 23 5.30 2.28 -8.17
CA GLN A 23 6.36 2.29 -9.20
C GLN A 23 7.58 1.42 -8.86
N VAL A 24 7.59 0.73 -7.71
CA VAL A 24 8.75 -0.08 -7.31
C VAL A 24 8.94 -1.28 -8.26
N PRO A 25 10.19 -1.69 -8.56
CA PRO A 25 10.43 -2.87 -9.38
C PRO A 25 9.81 -4.13 -8.76
N THR A 26 9.09 -4.91 -9.57
CA THR A 26 8.47 -6.17 -9.17
C THR A 26 9.14 -7.36 -9.86
N GLY A 27 9.16 -8.49 -9.15
CA GLY A 27 9.64 -9.78 -9.63
C GLY A 27 8.49 -10.75 -9.88
N ASN A 28 8.74 -12.04 -9.61
CA ASN A 28 7.72 -13.08 -9.81
C ASN A 28 6.46 -12.83 -8.96
N ALA A 29 5.30 -13.07 -9.58
CA ALA A 29 3.97 -12.86 -8.97
C ALA A 29 3.75 -11.44 -8.43
N ASP A 30 4.28 -10.44 -9.15
CA ASP A 30 4.14 -9.01 -8.85
C ASP A 30 4.70 -8.58 -7.48
N ARG A 31 5.52 -9.44 -6.85
CA ARG A 31 6.14 -9.13 -5.57
C ARG A 31 7.24 -8.08 -5.75
N PRO A 32 7.29 -7.00 -4.96
CA PRO A 32 8.41 -6.07 -4.97
C PRO A 32 9.76 -6.77 -4.79
N MET A 33 10.76 -6.37 -5.58
CA MET A 33 12.13 -6.90 -5.46
C MET A 33 12.77 -6.54 -4.11
N GLU A 34 12.43 -5.36 -3.59
CA GLU A 34 12.78 -4.91 -2.25
C GLU A 34 11.51 -4.78 -1.39
N ASN A 35 11.53 -5.29 -0.16
CA ASN A 35 10.34 -5.28 0.69
C ASN A 35 10.02 -3.86 1.19
N VAL A 36 8.82 -3.37 0.90
CA VAL A 36 8.24 -2.18 1.53
C VAL A 36 7.53 -2.61 2.82
N VAL A 37 8.06 -2.22 3.98
CA VAL A 37 7.60 -2.69 5.30
C VAL A 37 7.10 -1.56 6.19
N ILE A 38 6.02 -1.82 6.95
CA ILE A 38 5.51 -0.90 7.96
C ILE A 38 6.41 -0.99 9.19
N LYS A 39 7.01 0.14 9.58
CA LYS A 39 7.93 0.20 10.75
C LYS A 39 7.23 0.54 12.06
N LYS A 40 6.17 1.34 12.01
CA LYS A 40 5.42 1.81 13.18
C LYS A 40 4.01 2.20 12.76
N VAL A 41 3.04 1.95 13.63
CA VAL A 41 1.67 2.46 13.52
C VAL A 41 1.35 3.22 14.80
N VAL A 42 0.67 4.36 14.66
CA VAL A 42 0.18 5.17 15.79
C VAL A 42 -1.34 5.26 15.64
N VAL A 43 -2.05 4.90 16.71
CA VAL A 43 -3.50 5.11 16.83
C VAL A 43 -3.67 6.35 17.69
N LEU A 44 -4.38 7.34 17.16
CA LEU A 44 -4.66 8.60 17.84
C LEU A 44 -5.79 8.45 18.86
#